data_AF-A0A381Z606-F1
#
_entry.id   AF-A0A381Z606-F1
#
_cell.length_a   1.000
_cell.length_b   1.000
_cell.length_c   1.000
_cell.angle_alpha   90.00
_cell.angle_beta   90.00
_cell.angle_gamma   90.00
#
_symmetry.space_group_name_H-M   'P 1'
#
loop_
_entity.id
_entity.type
_entity.pdbx_description
1 polymer ?
#
loop_
_entity_poly.entity_id
_entity_poly.type
_entity_poly.pdbx_seq_one_letter_code
_entity_poly.pdbx_strand_id
1 'polypeptide(L)'
;MLFDAAIVLLMASFGEGVPLIILLFMLGAFFYSDQPILTASALDIVGSGVATTTLGALSFARFALSAISPLIAGYLYDTYSMDSVFYYVASLMIFSAVVLAFTKLKSPERTAEHRH
;
A
#
# COMPACT_ATOMS: atom_id res chain seq x y z
N MET A 1 -2.36 3.90 3.89
CA MET A 1 -0.98 3.58 4.34
C MET A 1 -0.80 3.58 5.87
N LEU A 2 -0.75 4.72 6.59
CA LEU A 2 -0.50 4.72 8.05
C LEU A 2 -1.64 4.06 8.85
N PHE A 3 -2.89 4.30 8.43
CA PHE A 3 -4.06 3.68 9.02
C PHE A 3 -4.03 2.15 8.86
N ASP A 4 -3.73 1.66 7.65
CA ASP A 4 -3.59 0.23 7.39
C ASP A 4 -2.45 -0.40 8.21
N ALA A 5 -1.33 0.32 8.38
CA ALA A 5 -0.25 -0.13 9.24
C ALA A 5 -0.71 -0.31 10.70
N ALA A 6 -1.51 0.62 11.22
CA ALA A 6 -2.07 0.51 12.57
C ALA A 6 -3.03 -0.68 12.69
N ILE A 7 -3.87 -0.93 11.68
CA ILE A 7 -4.73 -2.12 11.64
C ILE A 7 -3.91 -3.41 11.67
N VAL A 8 -2.88 -3.51 10.83
CA VAL A 8 -2.01 -4.70 10.78
C VAL A 8 -1.26 -4.90 12.10
N LEU A 9 -0.82 -3.84 12.78
CA LEU A 9 -0.26 -3.95 14.13
C LEU A 9 -1.27 -4.47 15.14
N LEU A 10 -2.53 -4.02 15.07
CA LEU A 10 -3.59 -4.53 15.92
C LEU A 10 -3.86 -6.02 15.64
N MET A 11 -3.71 -6.48 14.40
CA MET A 11 -3.84 -7.91 14.07
C MET A 11 -2.77 -8.77 14.75
N ALA A 12 -1.58 -8.23 15.08
CA ALA A 12 -0.58 -8.96 15.86
C ALA A 12 -1.04 -9.25 17.31
N SER A 13 -1.94 -8.44 17.87
CA SER A 13 -2.49 -8.66 19.22
C SER A 13 -3.88 -9.29 19.21
N PHE A 14 -4.65 -9.09 18.13
CA PHE A 14 -6.03 -9.54 17.96
C PHE A 14 -6.17 -10.48 16.74
N GLY A 15 -5.17 -11.34 16.55
CA GLY A 15 -5.03 -12.22 15.39
C GLY A 15 -6.04 -13.37 15.30
N GLU A 16 -7.03 -13.42 16.19
CA GLU A 16 -7.94 -14.55 16.34
C GLU A 16 -9.41 -14.10 16.46
N GLY A 17 -10.32 -15.00 16.05
CA GLY A 17 -11.76 -14.86 16.26
C GLY A 17 -12.43 -13.71 15.48
N VAL A 18 -13.51 -13.19 16.06
CA VAL A 18 -14.31 -12.09 15.47
C VAL A 18 -13.50 -10.79 15.28
N PRO A 19 -12.59 -10.38 16.20
CA PRO A 19 -11.74 -9.21 15.99
C PRO A 19 -10.95 -9.25 14.68
N LEU A 20 -10.38 -10.40 14.33
CA LEU A 20 -9.63 -10.57 13.08
C LEU A 20 -10.49 -10.27 11.84
N ILE A 21 -11.74 -10.73 11.83
CA ILE A 21 -12.67 -10.52 10.71
C ILE A 21 -12.97 -9.03 10.54
N ILE A 22 -13.20 -8.32 11.64
CA ILE A 22 -13.46 -6.87 11.64
C ILE A 22 -12.23 -6.12 11.13
N LEU A 23 -11.03 -6.48 11.61
CA LEU A 23 -9.78 -5.88 11.18
C LEU A 23 -9.51 -6.14 9.69
N LEU A 24 -9.79 -7.35 9.19
CA LEU A 24 -9.65 -7.70 7.78
C LEU A 24 -10.63 -6.92 6.90
N PHE A 25 -11.88 -6.77 7.33
CA PHE A 25 -12.87 -5.95 6.62
C PHE A 25 -12.41 -4.50 6.50
N MET A 26 -11.92 -3.93 7.60
CA MET A 26 -11.45 -2.55 7.63
C MET A 26 -10.16 -2.37 6.81
N LEU A 27 -9.24 -3.33 6.88
CA LEU A 27 -8.04 -3.37 6.05
C LEU A 27 -8.41 -3.40 4.56
N GLY A 28 -9.34 -4.28 4.16
CA GLY A 28 -9.76 -4.40 2.77
C GLY A 28 -10.43 -3.13 2.24
N ALA A 29 -11.31 -2.52 3.04
CA ALA A 29 -12.02 -1.30 2.67
C ALA A 29 -11.07 -0.12 2.39
N PHE A 30 -10.04 0.07 3.22
CA PHE A 30 -9.09 1.18 3.07
C PHE A 30 -7.97 0.85 2.08
N PHE A 31 -7.41 -0.35 2.13
CA PHE A 31 -6.33 -0.76 1.23
C PHE A 31 -6.76 -0.75 -0.25
N TYR A 32 -8.01 -1.11 -0.54
CA TYR A 32 -8.55 -1.03 -1.90
C TYR A 32 -8.60 0.41 -2.42
N SER A 33 -8.92 1.38 -1.57
CA SER A 33 -8.98 2.80 -1.95
C SER A 33 -7.61 3.40 -2.24
N ASP A 34 -6.53 2.91 -1.63
CA ASP A 34 -5.19 3.42 -1.86
C ASP A 34 -4.68 3.09 -3.27
N GLN A 35 -5.05 1.93 -3.82
CA GLN A 35 -4.59 1.47 -5.15
C GLN A 35 -4.86 2.46 -6.29
N PRO A 36 -6.09 2.97 -6.50
CA PRO A 36 -6.36 3.96 -7.54
C PRO A 36 -5.72 5.31 -7.25
N ILE A 37 -5.69 5.76 -5.99
CA ILE A 37 -5.12 7.06 -5.60
C ILE A 37 -3.62 7.11 -5.88
N LEU A 38 -2.88 6.05 -5.49
CA LEU A 38 -1.44 5.97 -5.73
C LEU A 38 -1.10 5.81 -7.21
N THR A 39 -1.93 5.06 -7.96
CA THR A 39 -1.74 4.90 -9.41
C THR A 39 -2.00 6.21 -10.14
N ALA A 40 -3.04 6.95 -9.78
CA ALA A 40 -3.33 8.28 -10.34
C ALA A 40 -2.20 9.26 -10.00
N SER A 41 -1.76 9.30 -8.75
CA SER A 41 -0.65 10.15 -8.30
C SER A 41 0.66 9.88 -9.06
N ALA A 42 0.97 8.61 -9.33
CA ALA A 42 2.14 8.25 -10.14
C ALA A 42 2.02 8.76 -11.58
N LEU A 43 0.81 8.65 -12.17
CA LEU A 43 0.53 9.17 -13.51
C LEU A 43 0.59 10.71 -13.57
N ASP A 44 0.12 11.39 -12.53
CA ASP A 44 0.15 12.86 -12.42
C ASP A 44 1.60 13.40 -12.37
N ILE A 45 2.54 12.65 -11.79
CA ILE A 45 3.96 13.01 -11.71
C ILE A 45 4.65 12.88 -13.07
N VAL A 46 4.37 11.82 -13.83
CA VAL A 46 5.08 11.48 -15.08
C VAL A 46 4.44 12.10 -16.34
N GLY A 47 3.16 12.47 -16.28
CA GLY A 47 2.41 13.04 -17.40
C GLY A 47 1.96 12.02 -18.46
N SER A 48 1.09 12.46 -19.37
CA SER A 48 0.40 11.60 -20.35
C SER A 48 1.30 10.96 -21.41
N GLY A 49 2.48 11.54 -21.68
CA GLY A 49 3.41 11.05 -22.71
C GLY A 49 4.06 9.70 -22.39
N VAL A 50 4.12 9.30 -21.11
CA VAL A 50 4.77 8.05 -20.65
C VAL A 50 3.88 7.23 -19.71
N ALA A 51 2.56 7.47 -19.74
CA ALA A 51 1.60 6.84 -18.85
C ALA A 51 1.59 5.30 -18.94
N THR A 52 1.59 4.75 -20.17
CA THR A 52 1.60 3.31 -20.41
C THR A 52 2.88 2.64 -19.92
N THR A 53 4.03 3.25 -20.16
CA THR A 53 5.33 2.76 -19.65
C THR A 53 5.36 2.78 -18.13
N THR A 54 4.81 3.83 -17.51
CA THR A 54 4.74 3.97 -16.05
C THR A 54 3.84 2.90 -15.43
N LEU A 55 2.68 2.65 -16.03
CA LEU A 55 1.80 1.55 -15.59
C LEU A 55 2.47 0.19 -15.75
N GLY A 56 3.24 -0.03 -16.82
CA GLY A 56 4.06 -1.22 -17.01
C GLY A 56 5.12 -1.39 -15.92
N ALA A 57 5.87 -0.33 -15.61
CA ALA A 57 6.89 -0.33 -14.56
C ALA A 57 6.28 -0.55 -13.16
N LEU A 58 5.18 0.11 -12.84
CA LEU A 58 4.44 -0.12 -11.58
C LEU A 58 3.98 -1.56 -11.46
N SER A 59 3.43 -2.13 -12.53
CA SER A 59 2.97 -3.53 -12.54
C SER A 59 4.13 -4.50 -12.35
N PHE A 60 5.26 -4.26 -13.02
CA PHE A 60 6.48 -5.06 -12.83
C PHE A 60 6.97 -5.02 -11.38
N ALA A 61 7.06 -3.82 -10.79
CA ALA A 61 7.46 -3.65 -9.40
C ALA A 61 6.49 -4.38 -8.44
N ARG A 62 5.18 -4.26 -8.66
CA ARG A 62 4.16 -4.97 -7.86
C ARG A 62 4.33 -6.48 -7.95
N PHE A 63 4.53 -7.03 -9.14
CA PHE A 63 4.73 -8.47 -9.29
C PHE A 63 6.04 -8.95 -8.66
N ALA A 64 7.14 -8.22 -8.86
CA ALA A 64 8.42 -8.55 -8.24
C ALA A 64 8.30 -8.56 -6.71
N LEU A 65 7.72 -7.53 -6.11
CA LEU A 65 7.50 -7.44 -4.67
C LEU A 65 6.52 -8.51 -4.17
N SER A 66 5.45 -8.78 -4.92
CA SER A 66 4.47 -9.82 -4.58
C SER A 66 5.05 -11.22 -4.66
N ALA A 67 6.05 -11.47 -5.50
CA ALA A 67 6.73 -12.76 -5.57
C ALA A 67 7.71 -12.95 -4.40
N ILE A 68 8.37 -11.88 -3.96
CA ILE A 68 9.34 -11.91 -2.85
C ILE A 68 8.62 -11.97 -1.49
N SER A 69 7.50 -11.27 -1.33
CA SER A 69 6.83 -11.10 -0.03
C SER A 69 6.46 -12.43 0.65
N PRO A 70 5.87 -13.44 -0.03
CA PRO A 70 5.56 -14.73 0.57
C PRO A 70 6.80 -15.51 1.02
N LEU A 71 7.95 -15.34 0.35
CA LEU A 71 9.19 -16.01 0.73
C LEU A 71 9.69 -15.50 2.08
N ILE A 72 9.67 -14.17 2.27
CA ILE A 72 10.06 -13.53 3.55
C ILE A 72 9.02 -13.85 4.64
N ALA A 73 7.74 -13.71 4.32
CA ALA A 73 6.65 -13.97 5.25
C ALA A 73 6.63 -15.44 5.71
N GLY A 74 6.84 -16.39 4.80
CA GLY A 74 6.92 -17.81 5.11
C GLY A 74 8.08 -18.15 6.04
N TYR A 75 9.28 -17.64 5.73
CA TYR A 75 10.45 -17.81 6.60
C TYR A 75 10.20 -17.25 8.01
N LEU A 76 9.56 -16.08 8.11
CA LEU A 76 9.29 -15.41 9.37
C LEU A 76 8.20 -16.13 10.19
N TYR A 77 7.20 -16.68 9.52
CA TYR A 77 6.17 -17.54 10.11
C TYR A 77 6.78 -18.81 10.70
N ASP A 78 7.65 -19.49 9.95
CA ASP A 78 8.25 -20.75 10.36
C ASP A 78 9.25 -20.59 11.53
N THR A 79 9.95 -19.46 11.59
CA THR A 79 11.03 -19.24 12.58
C THR A 79 10.56 -18.60 13.87
N TYR A 80 9.62 -17.65 13.80
CA TYR A 80 9.21 -16.84 14.95
C TYR A 80 7.79 -17.13 15.39
N SER A 81 6.80 -16.66 14.60
CA SER A 81 5.35 -16.83 14.80
C SER A 81 4.61 -15.90 13.82
N MET A 82 3.28 -16.04 13.76
CA MET A 82 2.43 -15.17 12.92
C MET A 82 2.53 -13.67 13.27
N ASP A 83 2.75 -13.33 14.54
CA ASP A 83 2.92 -11.93 14.98
C ASP A 83 4.07 -11.23 14.26
N SER A 84 5.16 -11.95 14.00
CA SER A 84 6.31 -11.40 13.27
C SER A 84 5.96 -11.08 11.83
N VAL A 85 5.09 -11.88 11.19
CA VAL A 85 4.57 -11.60 9.84
C VAL A 85 3.75 -10.32 9.83
N PHE A 86 2.91 -10.09 10.85
CA PHE A 86 2.16 -8.84 10.98
C PHE A 86 3.10 -7.64 11.19
N TYR A 87 4.14 -7.75 12.03
CA TYR A 87 5.14 -6.70 12.19
C TYR A 87 5.88 -6.39 10.88
N TYR A 88 6.23 -7.43 10.11
CA TYR A 88 6.85 -7.27 8.79
C TYR A 88 5.94 -6.47 7.85
N VAL A 89 4.66 -6.86 7.70
CA VAL A 89 3.72 -6.15 6.82
C VAL A 89 3.48 -4.70 7.30
N ALA A 90 3.32 -4.49 8.62
CA ALA A 90 3.17 -3.15 9.18
C ALA A 90 4.40 -2.27 8.90
N SER A 91 5.61 -2.82 9.03
CA SER A 91 6.85 -2.10 8.74
C SER A 91 6.94 -1.66 7.28
N LEU A 92 6.50 -2.52 6.34
CA LEU A 92 6.44 -2.17 4.92
C LEU A 92 5.46 -1.03 4.64
N MET A 93 4.29 -1.04 5.30
CA MET A 93 3.29 0.02 5.16
C MET A 93 3.80 1.36 5.71
N ILE A 94 4.48 1.33 6.86
CA ILE A 94 5.13 2.52 7.45
C ILE A 94 6.23 3.02 6.53
N PHE A 95 7.09 2.12 6.03
CA PHE A 95 8.15 2.49 5.09
C PHE A 95 7.59 3.13 3.82
N SER A 96 6.54 2.56 3.24
CA SER A 96 5.82 3.14 2.10
C SER A 96 5.28 4.54 2.42
N ALA A 97 4.66 4.73 3.58
CA ALA A 97 4.16 6.02 4.02
C ALA A 97 5.29 7.06 4.13
N VAL A 98 6.45 6.67 4.66
CA VAL A 98 7.64 7.53 4.75
C VAL A 98 8.13 7.91 3.35
N VAL A 99 8.27 6.94 2.44
CA VAL A 99 8.68 7.20 1.04
C VAL A 99 7.70 8.17 0.36
N LEU A 100 6.40 7.94 0.51
CA LEU A 100 5.37 8.83 -0.04
C LEU A 100 5.41 10.23 0.58
N ALA A 101 5.67 10.35 1.87
CA ALA A 101 5.79 11.65 2.54
C ALA A 101 6.94 12.50 1.98
N PHE A 102 8.02 11.87 1.51
CA PHE A 102 9.12 12.55 0.82
C PHE A 102 8.87 12.78 -0.67
N THR A 103 7.85 12.15 -1.24
CA THR A 103 7.51 12.31 -2.67
C THR A 103 6.68 13.58 -2.84
N LYS A 104 7.20 14.56 -3.60
CA LYS A 104 6.44 15.78 -3.91
C LYS A 104 5.30 15.45 -4.88
N LEU A 105 4.12 15.20 -4.34
CA LEU A 105 2.90 15.10 -5.11
C LEU A 105 2.64 16.48 -5.76
N LYS A 106 2.67 16.54 -7.09
CA LYS A 106 2.26 17.76 -7.80
C LYS A 106 0.77 17.95 -7.54
N SER A 107 0.40 19.09 -6.97
CA SER A 107 -1.02 19.41 -6.74
C SER A 107 -1.76 19.31 -8.07
N PRO A 108 -2.94 18.65 -8.13
CA PRO A 108 -3.72 18.58 -9.35
C PRO A 108 -3.93 20.02 -9.83
N GLU A 109 -3.51 20.28 -11.06
CA GLU A 109 -3.74 21.55 -11.70
C GLU A 109 -5.26 21.72 -11.73
N ARG A 110 -5.76 22.65 -10.90
CA ARG A 110 -7.17 23.00 -10.85
C ARG A 110 -7.45 23.64 -12.20
N THR A 111 -7.85 22.84 -13.20
CA THR A 111 -8.28 23.33 -14.50
C THR A 111 -9.35 24.37 -14.21
N ALA A 112 -8.92 25.62 -14.39
CA ALA A 112 -9.71 26.80 -14.16
C ALA A 112 -10.95 26.73 -15.04
N GLU A 113 -12.08 27.09 -14.44
CA GLU A 113 -12.98 28.08 -14.98
C GLU A 113 -12.80 28.39 -16.48
N HIS A 114 -13.44 27.58 -17.34
CA HIS A 114 -13.90 28.05 -18.63
C HIS A 114 -15.43 27.99 -18.65
N ARG A 115 -15.96 29.03 -18.00
CA ARG A 115 -17.12 29.81 -18.44
C ARG A 115 -17.22 29.76 -19.97
N HIS A 116 -18.32 29.21 -20.50
CA HIS A 116 -19.22 29.84 -21.46
C HIS A 116 -20.45 28.95 -21.68
#